data_AF-A0AAU3Q0W5-F1
#
_entry.id   AF-A0AAU3Q0W5-F1
#
_cell.length_a   1.000
_cell.length_b   1.000
_cell.length_c   1.000
_cell.angle_alpha   90.00
_cell.angle_beta   90.00
_cell.angle_gamma   90.00
#
_symmetry.space_group_name_H-M   'P 1'
#
loop_
_entity.id
_entity.type
_entity.pdbx_description
1 polymer ?
#
loop_
_entity_poly.entity_id
_entity_poly.type
_entity_poly.pdbx_seq_one_letter_code
_entity_poly.pdbx_strand_id
1 'polypeptide(L)'
;MEKAPDSTHAQVENDFVRIIAGIEVRLPSLSYLKPGLVRRIRRMHDIDALYTLIEMTVSAEALAILDDLDQRTFQALLDEWRVHSGVSLGEF
;
A
#
# COMPACT_ATOMS: atom_id res chain seq x y z
N MET A 1 -1.21 18.64 -34.73
CA MET A 1 -1.29 17.27 -34.18
C MET A 1 -0.91 17.40 -32.72
N GLU A 2 -1.92 17.53 -31.86
CA GLU A 2 -1.75 17.78 -30.42
C GLU A 2 -1.27 16.47 -29.77
N LYS A 3 -0.13 16.53 -29.09
CA LYS A 3 0.46 15.36 -28.42
C LYS A 3 -0.43 15.03 -27.21
N ALA A 4 -0.94 13.80 -27.14
CA ALA A 4 -1.65 13.31 -25.96
C ALA A 4 -0.76 13.48 -24.70
N PRO A 5 -1.34 13.79 -23.52
CA PRO A 5 -0.56 13.91 -22.30
C PRO A 5 0.15 12.59 -22.02
N ASP A 6 1.46 12.69 -21.84
CA ASP A 6 2.32 11.60 -21.42
C ASP A 6 1.74 11.03 -20.12
N SER A 7 1.36 9.76 -20.13
CA SER A 7 0.84 9.07 -18.95
C SER A 7 2.01 8.71 -18.05
N THR A 8 2.74 9.73 -17.58
CA THR A 8 3.75 9.56 -16.54
C THR A 8 2.97 9.19 -15.28
N HIS A 9 2.98 7.90 -14.91
CA HIS A 9 2.61 7.49 -13.55
C HIS A 9 3.52 8.28 -12.60
N ALA A 10 3.02 9.41 -12.08
CA ALA A 10 3.74 10.18 -11.10
C ALA A 10 3.99 9.25 -9.91
N GLN A 11 5.27 8.96 -9.61
CA GLN A 11 5.61 8.16 -8.44
C GLN A 11 5.03 8.87 -7.22
N VAL A 12 4.04 8.24 -6.58
CA VAL A 12 3.49 8.78 -5.35
C VAL A 12 4.51 8.49 -4.27
N GLU A 13 5.18 9.51 -3.76
CA GLU A 13 6.21 9.35 -2.72
C GLU A 13 5.61 9.37 -1.31
N ASN A 14 4.42 9.94 -1.15
CA ASN A 14 3.77 10.10 0.14
C ASN A 14 3.12 8.80 0.63
N ASP A 15 3.23 8.56 1.93
CA ASP A 15 2.53 7.48 2.60
C ASP A 15 1.01 7.57 2.42
N PHE A 16 0.36 6.41 2.34
CA PHE A 16 -1.08 6.27 2.47
C PHE A 16 -1.46 6.35 3.94
N VAL A 17 -2.44 7.20 4.29
CA VAL A 17 -2.88 7.41 5.67
C VAL A 17 -4.40 7.29 5.77
N ARG A 18 -4.86 6.49 6.73
CA ARG A 18 -6.28 6.32 7.05
C ARG A 18 -6.49 6.33 8.56
N ILE A 19 -7.60 6.89 9.01
CA ILE A 19 -8.05 6.75 10.40
C ILE A 19 -9.12 5.65 10.44
N ILE A 20 -8.90 4.62 11.25
CA ILE A 20 -9.82 3.50 11.45
C ILE A 20 -10.03 3.34 12.95
N ALA A 21 -11.27 3.42 13.41
CA ALA A 21 -11.61 3.38 14.85
C ALA A 21 -10.82 4.38 15.72
N GLY A 22 -10.40 5.52 15.15
CA GLY A 22 -9.60 6.53 15.85
C GLY A 22 -8.08 6.29 15.82
N ILE A 23 -7.62 5.19 15.22
CA ILE A 23 -6.21 4.85 15.08
C ILE A 23 -5.70 5.20 13.69
N GLU A 24 -4.53 5.81 13.61
CA GLU A 24 -3.85 6.09 12.34
C GLU A 24 -3.20 4.82 11.79
N VAL A 25 -3.68 4.38 10.63
CA VAL A 25 -3.04 3.38 9.78
C VAL A 25 -2.23 4.13 8.73
N ARG A 26 -0.91 3.96 8.77
CA ARG A 26 0.03 4.56 7.83
C ARG A 26 0.81 3.48 7.09
N LEU A 27 0.71 3.47 5.76
CA LEU A 27 1.37 2.51 4.89
C LEU A 27 2.24 3.24 3.86
N PRO A 28 3.39 2.70 3.46
CA PRO A 28 4.22 3.34 2.45
C PRO A 28 3.52 3.31 1.09
N SER A 29 3.84 4.26 0.20
CA SER A 29 3.44 4.11 -1.20
C SER A 29 4.12 2.90 -1.84
N LEU A 30 3.33 2.06 -2.53
CA LEU A 30 3.84 0.91 -3.28
C LEU A 30 4.67 1.34 -4.51
N SER A 31 4.45 2.55 -5.04
CA SER A 31 5.26 3.11 -6.13
C SER A 31 6.57 3.73 -5.66
N TYR A 32 6.76 3.87 -4.34
CA TYR A 32 7.96 4.47 -3.76
C TYR A 32 8.35 3.80 -2.44
N LEU A 33 8.79 2.53 -2.54
CA LEU A 33 9.30 1.79 -1.39
C LEU A 33 10.76 2.13 -1.11
N LYS A 34 11.08 2.48 0.13
CA LYS A 34 12.47 2.67 0.59
C LYS A 34 13.29 1.40 0.31
N PRO A 35 14.57 1.51 -0.10
CA PRO A 35 15.41 0.34 -0.44
C PRO A 35 15.49 -0.72 0.67
N GLY A 36 15.42 -0.31 1.94
CA GLY A 36 15.40 -1.23 3.08
C GLY A 36 14.17 -2.14 3.11
N LEU A 37 13.00 -1.65 2.70
CA LEU A 37 11.76 -2.43 2.59
C LEU A 37 11.85 -3.37 1.39
N VAL A 38 12.21 -2.84 0.21
CA VAL A 38 12.41 -3.63 -1.02
C VAL A 38 13.36 -4.79 -0.76
N ARG A 39 14.51 -4.53 -0.12
CA ARG A 39 15.48 -5.57 0.21
C ARG A 39 14.85 -6.69 1.04
N ARG A 40 13.99 -6.40 2.01
CA ARG A 40 13.37 -7.43 2.86
C ARG A 40 12.38 -8.30 2.08
N ILE A 41 11.59 -7.71 1.19
CA ILE A 41 10.50 -8.41 0.50
C ILE A 41 10.88 -8.97 -0.88
N ARG A 42 12.06 -8.65 -1.44
CA ARG A 42 12.48 -8.99 -2.82
C ARG A 42 12.46 -10.46 -3.24
N ARG A 43 12.21 -11.40 -2.32
CA ARG A 43 12.18 -12.85 -2.58
C ARG A 43 10.84 -13.49 -2.21
N MET A 44 9.89 -12.68 -1.77
CA MET A 44 8.56 -13.11 -1.37
C MET A 44 7.63 -13.07 -2.59
N HIS A 45 6.61 -13.94 -2.60
CA HIS A 45 5.50 -13.79 -3.53
C HIS A 45 4.69 -12.54 -3.17
N ASP A 46 3.96 -11.99 -4.13
CA ASP A 46 3.35 -10.66 -3.99
C ASP A 46 2.42 -10.54 -2.78
N ILE A 47 1.67 -11.60 -2.49
CA ILE A 47 0.77 -11.65 -1.32
C ILE A 47 1.57 -11.62 -0.02
N ASP A 48 2.60 -12.45 0.11
CA ASP A 48 3.45 -12.50 1.31
C ASP A 48 4.22 -11.18 1.50
N ALA A 49 4.69 -10.58 0.40
CA ALA A 49 5.35 -9.29 0.38
C ALA A 49 4.42 -8.17 0.87
N LEU A 50 3.15 -8.19 0.45
CA LEU A 50 2.13 -7.22 0.86
C LEU A 50 1.85 -7.30 2.36
N TYR A 51 1.59 -8.48 2.90
CA TYR A 51 1.34 -8.65 4.34
C TYR A 51 2.59 -8.30 5.17
N THR A 52 3.77 -8.73 4.73
CA THR A 52 5.03 -8.34 5.36
C THR A 52 5.22 -6.82 5.38
N LEU A 53 4.85 -6.12 4.30
CA LEU A 53 4.91 -4.66 4.27
C LEU A 53 3.99 -4.03 5.32
N ILE A 54 2.75 -4.52 5.44
CA ILE A 54 1.80 -4.04 6.45
C ILE A 54 2.40 -4.24 7.84
N GLU A 55 2.76 -5.47 8.21
CA GLU A 55 3.30 -5.83 9.53
C GLU A 55 4.55 -5.02 9.92
N MET A 56 5.42 -4.70 8.96
CA MET A 56 6.64 -3.94 9.23
C MET A 56 6.44 -2.42 9.36
N THR A 57 5.35 -1.87 8.82
CA THR A 57 5.21 -0.42 8.64
C THR A 57 4.14 0.21 9.50
N VAL A 58 3.09 -0.54 9.86
CA VAL A 58 2.06 -0.05 10.78
C VAL A 58 2.52 -0.21 12.23
N SER A 59 1.92 0.56 13.14
CA SER A 59 2.13 0.36 14.58
C SER A 59 1.44 -0.94 15.03
N ALA A 60 1.84 -1.50 16.18
CA ALA A 60 1.18 -2.68 16.74
C ALA A 60 -0.32 -2.46 17.01
N GLU A 61 -0.69 -1.25 17.42
CA GLU A 61 -2.09 -0.86 17.64
C GLU A 61 -2.87 -0.79 16.32
N ALA A 62 -2.29 -0.21 15.27
CA ALA A 62 -2.90 -0.20 13.95
C ALA A 62 -3.04 -1.63 13.39
N LEU A 63 -2.04 -2.49 13.59
CA LEU A 63 -2.11 -3.89 13.16
C LEU A 63 -3.26 -4.64 13.83
N ALA A 64 -3.43 -4.48 15.14
CA ALA A 64 -4.54 -5.09 15.87
C ALA A 64 -5.90 -4.62 15.34
N ILE A 65 -6.04 -3.33 14.99
CA ILE A 65 -7.26 -2.82 14.35
C ILE A 65 -7.48 -3.46 12.97
N LEU A 66 -6.42 -3.64 12.17
CA LEU A 66 -6.53 -4.30 10.87
C LEU A 66 -6.95 -5.76 10.98
N ASP A 67 -6.43 -6.48 11.98
CA ASP A 67 -6.75 -7.89 12.24
C ASP A 67 -8.22 -8.09 12.63
N ASP A 68 -8.84 -7.09 13.25
CA ASP A 68 -10.26 -7.10 13.65
C ASP A 68 -11.22 -6.63 12.54
N LEU A 69 -10.71 -6.18 11.38
CA LEU A 69 -11.57 -5.75 10.27
C LEU A 69 -12.28 -6.95 9.62
N ASP A 70 -13.53 -6.73 9.22
CA ASP A 70 -14.20 -7.67 8.33
C ASP A 70 -13.51 -7.70 6.94
N GLN A 71 -13.64 -8.83 6.26
CA GLN A 71 -12.99 -9.08 4.97
C GLN A 71 -13.28 -8.00 3.91
N ARG A 72 -14.50 -7.45 3.87
CA ARG A 72 -14.87 -6.44 2.87
C ARG A 72 -14.17 -5.13 3.18
N THR A 73 -14.16 -4.71 4.44
CA THR A 73 -13.49 -3.48 4.87
C THR A 73 -11.98 -3.57 4.68
N PHE A 74 -11.38 -4.71 5.01
CA PHE A 74 -9.96 -4.95 4.77
C PHE A 74 -9.61 -4.92 3.28
N GLN A 75 -10.41 -5.57 2.42
CA GLN A 75 -10.19 -5.53 0.97
C GLN A 75 -10.30 -4.10 0.42
N ALA A 76 -11.30 -3.33 0.86
CA ALA A 76 -11.45 -1.94 0.46
C ALA A 76 -10.23 -1.09 0.85
N LEU A 77 -9.67 -1.30 2.04
CA LEU A 77 -8.43 -0.63 2.46
C LEU A 77 -7.25 -0.97 1.55
N LEU A 78 -7.07 -2.25 1.19
CA LEU A 78 -6.00 -2.68 0.29
C LEU A 78 -6.16 -2.05 -1.10
N ASP A 79 -7.39 -1.95 -1.59
CA ASP A 79 -7.67 -1.35 -2.90
C ASP A 79 -7.42 0.15 -2.89
N GLU A 80 -7.85 0.86 -1.85
CA GLU A 80 -7.53 2.28 -1.66
C GLU A 80 -6.02 2.52 -1.56
N TRP A 81 -5.29 1.67 -0.82
CA TRP A 81 -3.85 1.78 -0.70
C TRP A 81 -3.14 1.59 -2.05
N ARG A 82 -3.59 0.63 -2.87
CA ARG A 82 -3.08 0.42 -4.23
C ARG A 82 -3.36 1.62 -5.13
N VAL A 83 -4.60 2.11 -5.12
CA VAL A 83 -5.03 3.29 -5.90
C VAL A 83 -4.22 4.52 -5.50
N HIS A 84 -4.06 4.78 -4.20
CA HIS A 84 -3.20 5.85 -3.69
C HIS A 84 -1.78 5.72 -4.19
N SER A 85 -1.25 4.50 -4.19
CA SER A 85 0.10 4.22 -4.67
C SER A 85 0.23 4.34 -6.18
N GLY A 86 -0.83 4.57 -6.95
CA GLY A 86 -0.79 4.61 -8.41
C GLY A 86 -0.51 3.25 -9.07
N VAL A 87 -0.72 2.16 -8.33
CA VAL A 87 -0.60 0.78 -8.83
C VAL A 87 -1.99 0.32 -9.29
N SER A 88 -2.15 0.08 -10.59
CA SER A 88 -3.41 -0.43 -11.15
C SER A 88 -3.43 -1.96 -11.16
N LEU A 89 -4.62 -2.58 -11.07
CA LEU A 89 -4.84 -4.01 -11.31
C LEU A 89 -4.53 -4.31 -12.79
N GLY A 90 -3.28 -4.63 -13.10
CA GLY A 90 -2.87 -4.94 -14.45
C GLY A 90 -1.36 -5.02 -14.57
N GLU A 91 -0.80 -6.12 -14.09
CA GLU A 91 0.42 -6.84 -14.55
C GLU A 91 0.90 -7.74 -13.40
N PHE A 92 0.16 -8.82 -13.15
CA PHE A 92 0.65 -10.03 -12.48
C PHE A 92 0.43 -11.21 -13.44
#